data_AF-A0A7L4RLF7-F1
#
_entry.id   AF-A0A7L4RLF7-F1
#
_cell.length_a   1.000
_cell.length_b   1.000
_cell.length_c   1.000
_cell.angle_alpha   90.00
_cell.angle_beta   90.00
_cell.angle_gamma   90.00
#
_symmetry.space_group_name_H-M   'P 1'
#
loop_
_entity.id
_entity.type
_entity.pdbx_description
1 polymer ?
#
loop_
_entity_poly.entity_id
_entity_poly.type
_entity_poly.pdbx_seq_one_letter_code
_entity_poly.pdbx_strand_id
1 'polypeptide(L)'
;MRLGIVDTMFARVDMGSMAMEEVRSHYPEVEIVRRTVPGVKDLPVECKKLLDGGCDSCIALGMVGGAPVDAVCAHEASLGIQQAKLLTGKHIIEVFVHENEAWSEKEFYEICGNRTRKHAHNAVLLVTDPEKLVESAGKGVRQGKGDEGPVSLEERKAHIAFVVSEFNGEITDLMLDAAREAAGEQDAEIVSTLSVSGAFEIPLAAKKLLMDKNVDCIAVLGAVVKGETAHDEVIVKTVANRLSELSLEYRKPVGFGIIGHDADWDAAEERAGEYAERAVKAAMGLSRVLRND
;
A
#
# COMPACT_ATOMS: atom_id res chain seq x y z
N MET A 1 -3.30 -19.80 -29.40
CA MET A 1 -2.67 -19.85 -28.07
C MET A 1 -3.63 -20.50 -27.11
N ARG A 2 -3.11 -21.33 -26.19
CA ARG A 2 -3.88 -21.95 -25.12
C ARG A 2 -3.37 -21.45 -23.76
N LEU A 3 -4.22 -20.77 -23.01
CA LEU A 3 -3.91 -20.20 -21.70
C LEU A 3 -4.47 -21.08 -20.58
N GLY A 4 -3.59 -21.52 -19.67
CA GLY A 4 -4.00 -22.17 -18.43
C GLY A 4 -4.35 -21.14 -17.36
N ILE A 5 -5.47 -21.29 -16.66
CA ILE A 5 -5.81 -20.50 -15.47
C ILE A 5 -5.98 -21.47 -14.30
N VAL A 6 -5.16 -21.32 -13.27
CA VAL A 6 -5.27 -22.12 -12.05
C VAL A 6 -5.57 -21.21 -10.87
N ASP A 7 -6.66 -21.46 -10.18
CA ASP A 7 -7.06 -20.73 -8.98
C ASP A 7 -7.28 -21.66 -7.77
N THR A 8 -7.57 -21.07 -6.62
CA THR A 8 -7.70 -21.82 -5.36
C THR A 8 -9.10 -21.73 -4.76
N MET A 9 -9.59 -22.81 -4.15
CA MET A 9 -10.80 -22.80 -3.32
C MET A 9 -10.66 -21.90 -2.08
N PHE A 10 -9.43 -21.76 -1.56
CA PHE A 10 -9.13 -20.91 -0.40
C PHE A 10 -9.35 -19.41 -0.68
N ALA A 11 -9.26 -18.98 -1.94
CA ALA A 11 -9.42 -17.57 -2.28
C ALA A 11 -10.85 -17.09 -2.06
N ARG A 12 -10.98 -15.93 -1.39
CA ARG A 12 -12.28 -15.28 -1.13
C ARG A 12 -12.78 -14.42 -2.29
N VAL A 13 -11.96 -14.22 -3.32
CA VAL A 13 -12.29 -13.50 -4.55
C VAL A 13 -12.12 -14.43 -5.74
N ASP A 14 -13.14 -14.54 -6.60
CA ASP A 14 -13.11 -15.37 -7.81
C ASP A 14 -12.29 -14.70 -8.92
N MET A 15 -10.98 -14.62 -8.71
CA MET A 15 -10.02 -14.09 -9.68
C MET A 15 -9.99 -14.94 -10.96
N GLY A 16 -10.30 -16.24 -10.89
CA GLY A 16 -10.34 -17.09 -12.08
C GLY A 16 -11.39 -16.64 -13.08
N SER A 17 -12.60 -16.32 -12.61
CA SER A 17 -13.66 -15.76 -13.46
C SER A 17 -13.30 -14.36 -13.99
N MET A 18 -12.67 -13.50 -13.18
CA MET A 18 -12.19 -12.19 -13.63
C MET A 18 -11.15 -12.29 -14.75
N ALA A 19 -10.19 -13.22 -14.63
CA ALA A 19 -9.19 -13.46 -15.67
C ALA A 19 -9.84 -14.01 -16.96
N MET A 20 -10.79 -14.93 -16.84
CA MET A 20 -11.51 -15.46 -18.01
C MET A 20 -12.30 -14.37 -18.74
N GLU A 21 -13.01 -13.53 -18.00
CA GLU A 21 -13.77 -12.41 -18.56
C GLU A 21 -12.85 -11.43 -19.31
N GLU A 22 -11.71 -11.08 -18.71
CA GLU A 22 -10.75 -10.16 -19.30
C GLU A 22 -10.17 -10.71 -20.61
N VAL A 23 -9.74 -11.98 -20.60
CA VAL A 23 -9.14 -12.63 -21.77
C VAL A 23 -10.17 -12.80 -22.88
N ARG A 24 -11.39 -13.24 -22.56
CA ARG A 24 -12.44 -13.40 -23.58
C ARG A 24 -12.84 -12.09 -24.23
N SER A 25 -12.81 -10.99 -23.46
CA SER A 25 -13.19 -9.66 -23.95
C SER A 25 -12.14 -9.09 -24.91
N HIS A 26 -10.86 -9.35 -24.67
CA HIS A 26 -9.75 -8.72 -25.40
C HIS A 26 -9.02 -9.65 -26.38
N TYR A 27 -9.08 -10.96 -26.16
CA TYR A 27 -8.38 -11.99 -26.93
C TYR A 27 -9.32 -13.19 -27.19
N PRO A 28 -10.42 -12.98 -27.94
CA PRO A 28 -11.44 -14.01 -28.16
C PRO A 28 -10.91 -15.29 -28.85
N GLU A 29 -9.75 -15.21 -29.50
CA GLU A 29 -9.04 -16.32 -30.14
C GLU A 29 -8.22 -17.21 -29.17
N VAL A 30 -8.03 -16.79 -27.93
CA VAL A 30 -7.29 -17.56 -26.91
C VAL A 30 -8.17 -18.67 -26.33
N GLU A 31 -7.72 -19.92 -26.45
CA GLU A 31 -8.37 -21.05 -25.78
C GLU A 31 -8.01 -21.03 -24.29
N ILE A 32 -9.01 -21.07 -23.41
CA ILE A 32 -8.79 -21.05 -21.96
C ILE A 32 -9.04 -22.43 -21.35
N VAL A 33 -8.09 -22.90 -20.54
CA VAL A 33 -8.24 -24.10 -19.70
C VAL A 33 -8.19 -23.70 -18.23
N ARG A 34 -9.31 -23.78 -17.51
CA ARG A 34 -9.37 -23.47 -16.07
C ARG A 34 -9.29 -24.73 -15.22
N ARG A 35 -8.51 -24.67 -14.14
CA ARG A 35 -8.45 -25.67 -13.06
C ARG A 35 -8.52 -24.97 -11.71
N THR A 36 -9.07 -25.63 -10.70
CA THR A 36 -9.15 -25.13 -9.33
C THR A 36 -8.54 -26.15 -8.40
N VAL A 37 -7.68 -25.69 -7.49
CA VAL A 37 -7.01 -26.51 -6.47
C VAL A 37 -7.38 -26.05 -5.06
N PRO A 38 -7.11 -26.83 -3.99
CA PRO A 38 -7.46 -26.41 -2.64
C PRO A 38 -6.79 -25.11 -2.19
N GLY A 39 -5.47 -25.00 -2.35
CA GLY A 39 -4.72 -23.83 -1.88
C GLY A 39 -3.47 -23.52 -2.71
N VAL A 40 -2.73 -22.48 -2.29
CA VAL A 40 -1.61 -21.94 -3.08
C VAL A 40 -0.47 -22.95 -3.30
N LYS A 41 -0.27 -23.89 -2.37
CA LYS A 41 0.77 -24.93 -2.48
C LYS A 41 0.52 -25.93 -3.60
N ASP A 42 -0.71 -26.05 -4.08
CA ASP A 42 -1.10 -26.96 -5.14
C ASP A 42 -0.97 -26.32 -6.54
N LEU A 43 -0.89 -24.99 -6.61
CA LEU A 43 -0.77 -24.23 -7.86
C LEU A 43 0.44 -24.66 -8.72
N PRO A 44 1.67 -24.83 -8.18
CA PRO A 44 2.83 -25.19 -8.99
C PRO A 44 2.62 -26.44 -9.85
N VAL A 45 2.10 -27.50 -9.23
CA VAL A 45 1.93 -28.80 -9.87
C VAL A 45 0.83 -28.72 -10.92
N GLU A 46 -0.29 -28.07 -10.61
CA GLU A 46 -1.40 -27.98 -11.55
C GLU A 46 -1.08 -27.06 -12.74
N CYS A 47 -0.38 -25.94 -12.51
CA CYS A 47 0.15 -25.12 -13.60
C CYS A 47 1.10 -25.93 -14.49
N LYS A 48 2.02 -26.70 -13.90
CA LYS A 48 2.94 -27.56 -14.68
C LYS A 48 2.16 -28.57 -15.53
N LYS A 49 1.16 -29.25 -14.97
CA LYS A 49 0.32 -30.20 -15.73
C LYS A 49 -0.39 -29.53 -16.92
N LEU A 50 -0.91 -28.31 -16.73
CA LEU A 50 -1.56 -27.58 -17.84
C LEU A 50 -0.55 -27.23 -18.94
N LEU A 51 0.67 -26.82 -18.57
CA LEU A 51 1.74 -26.49 -19.51
C LEU A 51 2.26 -27.74 -20.27
N ASP A 52 2.46 -28.86 -19.58
CA ASP A 52 2.79 -30.15 -20.18
C ASP A 52 1.64 -30.66 -21.07
N GLY A 53 0.40 -30.38 -20.68
CA GLY A 53 -0.83 -30.68 -21.40
C GLY A 53 -1.14 -29.75 -22.59
N GLY A 54 -0.17 -28.93 -23.01
CA GLY A 54 -0.26 -28.11 -24.22
C GLY A 54 -0.74 -26.67 -24.03
N CYS A 55 -0.87 -26.16 -22.80
CA CYS A 55 -1.00 -24.72 -22.60
C CYS A 55 0.34 -24.02 -22.91
N ASP A 56 0.30 -22.86 -23.55
CA ASP A 56 1.49 -22.09 -23.94
C ASP A 56 2.01 -21.20 -22.80
N SER A 57 1.10 -20.69 -21.98
CA SER A 57 1.38 -20.03 -20.71
C SER A 57 0.30 -20.35 -19.68
N CYS A 58 0.54 -19.97 -18.42
CA CYS A 58 -0.41 -20.18 -17.34
C CYS A 58 -0.47 -18.98 -16.41
N ILE A 59 -1.60 -18.76 -15.74
CA ILE A 59 -1.77 -17.83 -14.63
C ILE A 59 -2.06 -18.64 -13.37
N ALA A 60 -1.31 -18.37 -12.30
CA ALA A 60 -1.50 -18.96 -10.98
C ALA A 60 -2.10 -17.91 -10.04
N LEU A 61 -3.38 -18.07 -9.69
CA LEU A 61 -4.16 -17.12 -8.90
C LEU A 61 -4.28 -17.62 -7.47
N GLY A 62 -3.77 -16.85 -6.52
CA GLY A 62 -3.74 -17.24 -5.10
C GLY A 62 -4.10 -16.10 -4.18
N MET A 63 -4.86 -16.42 -3.14
CA MET A 63 -5.04 -15.53 -2.00
C MET A 63 -4.20 -16.04 -0.84
N VAL A 64 -3.43 -15.16 -0.20
CA VAL A 64 -2.60 -15.51 0.95
C VAL A 64 -3.21 -14.88 2.19
N GLY A 65 -3.41 -15.69 3.22
CA GLY A 65 -3.97 -15.23 4.48
C GLY A 65 -3.06 -14.23 5.21
N GLY A 66 -3.62 -13.58 6.22
CA GLY A 66 -2.89 -12.55 6.99
C GLY A 66 -1.87 -13.09 8.00
N ALA A 67 -1.85 -14.39 8.29
CA ALA A 67 -0.97 -14.94 9.32
C ALA A 67 0.48 -15.10 8.83
N PRO A 68 1.50 -14.99 9.71
CA PRO A 68 2.90 -15.16 9.31
C PRO A 68 3.20 -16.51 8.62
N VAL A 69 2.49 -17.57 9.02
CA VAL A 69 2.60 -18.90 8.41
C VAL A 69 2.12 -18.90 6.95
N ASP A 70 1.15 -18.07 6.60
CA ASP A 70 0.62 -17.97 5.24
C ASP A 70 1.65 -17.36 4.30
N ALA A 71 2.43 -16.37 4.76
CA ALA A 71 3.51 -15.79 3.99
C ALA A 71 4.61 -16.81 3.65
N VAL A 72 4.94 -17.72 4.58
CA VAL A 72 5.87 -18.81 4.33
C VAL A 72 5.29 -19.81 3.32
N CYS A 73 4.02 -20.16 3.46
CA CYS A 73 3.33 -21.05 2.53
C CYS A 73 3.27 -20.47 1.11
N ALA A 74 3.03 -19.16 0.99
CA ALA A 74 3.06 -18.45 -0.28
C ALA A 74 4.46 -18.48 -0.90
N HIS A 75 5.50 -18.22 -0.10
CA HIS A 75 6.89 -18.29 -0.56
C HIS A 75 7.25 -19.69 -1.11
N GLU A 76 6.88 -20.77 -0.41
CA GLU A 76 7.07 -22.15 -0.88
C GLU A 76 6.36 -22.41 -2.22
N ALA A 77 5.13 -21.90 -2.36
CA ALA A 77 4.38 -21.99 -3.61
C ALA A 77 5.06 -21.22 -4.76
N SER A 78 5.55 -20.00 -4.51
CA SER A 78 6.29 -19.21 -5.51
C SER A 78 7.56 -19.93 -5.98
N LEU A 79 8.30 -20.59 -5.07
CA LEU A 79 9.46 -21.42 -5.43
C LEU A 79 9.06 -22.60 -6.33
N GLY A 80 7.95 -23.28 -6.01
CA GLY A 80 7.41 -24.33 -6.86
C GLY A 80 7.02 -23.82 -8.24
N ILE A 81 6.38 -22.65 -8.32
CA ILE A 81 6.02 -22.00 -9.60
C ILE A 81 7.29 -21.69 -10.40
N GLN A 82 8.35 -21.17 -9.79
CA GLN A 82 9.63 -20.92 -10.47
C GLN A 82 10.23 -22.22 -11.03
N GLN A 83 10.23 -23.29 -10.25
CA GLN A 83 10.69 -24.60 -10.73
C GLN A 83 9.85 -25.10 -11.92
N ALA A 84 8.52 -24.96 -11.85
CA ALA A 84 7.64 -25.35 -12.95
C ALA A 84 7.90 -24.55 -14.23
N LYS A 85 8.15 -23.23 -14.14
CA LYS A 85 8.55 -22.41 -15.29
C LYS A 85 9.84 -22.94 -15.93
N LEU A 86 10.87 -23.17 -15.13
CA LEU A 86 12.18 -23.63 -15.60
C LEU A 86 12.10 -25.03 -16.23
N LEU A 87 11.32 -25.94 -15.64
CA LEU A 87 11.19 -27.32 -16.14
C LEU A 87 10.37 -27.42 -17.44
N THR A 88 9.48 -26.46 -17.69
CA THR A 88 8.62 -26.47 -18.88
C THR A 88 9.13 -25.54 -19.98
N GLY A 89 10.01 -24.60 -19.65
CA GLY A 89 10.44 -23.53 -20.56
C GLY A 89 9.32 -22.56 -20.92
N LYS A 90 8.21 -22.56 -20.16
CA LYS A 90 7.02 -21.75 -20.41
C LYS A 90 6.73 -20.81 -19.24
N HIS A 91 6.02 -19.73 -19.52
CA HIS A 91 5.70 -18.72 -18.52
C HIS A 91 4.51 -19.14 -17.65
N ILE A 92 4.68 -18.98 -16.34
CA ILE A 92 3.58 -18.94 -15.36
C ILE A 92 3.56 -17.53 -14.78
N ILE A 93 2.44 -16.84 -14.86
CA ILE A 93 2.23 -15.52 -14.27
C ILE A 93 1.59 -15.72 -12.91
N GLU A 94 2.37 -15.46 -11.87
CA GLU A 94 1.94 -15.58 -10.49
C GLU A 94 1.16 -14.31 -10.09
N VAL A 95 -0.02 -14.52 -9.52
CA VAL A 95 -0.91 -13.47 -9.06
C VAL A 95 -1.34 -13.84 -7.65
N PHE A 96 -0.48 -13.52 -6.68
CA PHE A 96 -0.79 -13.63 -5.27
C PHE A 96 -1.25 -12.28 -4.72
N VAL A 97 -2.30 -12.30 -3.91
CA VAL A 97 -2.80 -11.12 -3.18
C VAL A 97 -2.88 -11.48 -1.70
N HIS A 98 -2.17 -10.73 -0.86
CA HIS A 98 -2.18 -10.97 0.58
C HIS A 98 -3.29 -10.16 1.24
N GLU A 99 -4.05 -10.75 2.17
CA GLU A 99 -5.15 -10.06 2.87
C GLU A 99 -4.68 -8.78 3.57
N ASN A 100 -3.42 -8.75 4.04
CA ASN A 100 -2.81 -7.59 4.69
C ASN A 100 -2.49 -6.42 3.74
N GLU A 101 -2.70 -6.56 2.42
CA GLU A 101 -2.48 -5.47 1.46
C GLU A 101 -3.59 -4.42 1.47
N ALA A 102 -4.76 -4.75 2.03
CA ALA A 102 -5.95 -3.91 2.04
C ALA A 102 -6.42 -3.61 3.47
N TRP A 103 -7.03 -2.46 3.67
CA TRP A 103 -7.64 -2.05 4.93
C TRP A 103 -9.14 -2.37 5.01
N SER A 104 -9.74 -2.79 3.90
CA SER A 104 -11.15 -3.16 3.81
C SER A 104 -11.38 -4.26 2.77
N GLU A 105 -12.48 -5.00 2.89
CA GLU A 105 -12.85 -6.03 1.91
C GLU A 105 -13.11 -5.45 0.51
N LYS A 106 -13.66 -4.23 0.45
CA LYS A 106 -13.88 -3.52 -0.82
C LYS A 106 -12.55 -3.22 -1.52
N GLU A 107 -11.61 -2.60 -0.81
CA GLU A 107 -10.27 -2.32 -1.32
C GLU A 107 -9.56 -3.62 -1.74
N PHE A 108 -9.71 -4.68 -0.94
CA PHE A 108 -9.13 -5.99 -1.25
C PHE A 108 -9.68 -6.57 -2.56
N TYR A 109 -11.00 -6.51 -2.76
CA TYR A 109 -11.66 -6.94 -3.99
C TYR A 109 -11.17 -6.15 -5.22
N GLU A 110 -11.02 -4.83 -5.08
CA GLU A 110 -10.50 -3.95 -6.14
C GLU A 110 -9.04 -4.29 -6.49
N ILE A 111 -8.17 -4.51 -5.50
CA ILE A 111 -6.77 -4.93 -5.71
C ILE A 111 -6.71 -6.27 -6.44
N CYS A 112 -7.49 -7.27 -5.99
CA CYS A 112 -7.58 -8.58 -6.62
C CYS A 112 -7.99 -8.48 -8.10
N GLY A 113 -9.06 -7.73 -8.40
CA GLY A 113 -9.57 -7.55 -9.75
C GLY A 113 -8.57 -6.85 -10.67
N ASN A 114 -8.04 -5.70 -10.24
CA ASN A 114 -7.09 -4.92 -11.03
C ASN A 114 -5.80 -5.70 -11.33
N ARG A 115 -5.25 -6.39 -10.32
CA ARG A 115 -4.04 -7.20 -10.51
C ARG A 115 -4.32 -8.34 -11.48
N THR A 116 -5.38 -9.09 -11.26
CA THR A 116 -5.77 -10.23 -12.11
C THR A 116 -5.93 -9.85 -13.56
N ARG A 117 -6.73 -8.80 -13.86
CA ARG A 117 -6.99 -8.35 -15.23
C ARG A 117 -5.68 -7.93 -15.93
N LYS A 118 -4.87 -7.09 -15.29
CA LYS A 118 -3.55 -6.66 -15.84
C LYS A 118 -2.61 -7.84 -16.10
N HIS A 119 -2.55 -8.83 -15.20
CA HIS A 119 -1.72 -10.03 -15.40
C HIS A 119 -2.26 -10.98 -16.48
N ALA A 120 -3.58 -10.98 -16.71
CA ALA A 120 -4.18 -11.77 -17.78
C ALA A 120 -3.71 -11.30 -19.16
N HIS A 121 -3.63 -9.98 -19.38
CA HIS A 121 -3.00 -9.42 -20.59
C HIS A 121 -1.54 -9.86 -20.72
N ASN A 122 -0.75 -9.74 -19.65
CA ASN A 122 0.67 -10.09 -19.70
C ASN A 122 0.91 -11.58 -20.00
N ALA A 123 0.05 -12.46 -19.47
CA ALA A 123 0.13 -13.89 -19.75
C ALA A 123 -0.11 -14.23 -21.23
N VAL A 124 -0.95 -13.45 -21.91
CA VAL A 124 -1.19 -13.56 -23.36
C VAL A 124 -0.03 -12.94 -24.14
N LEU A 125 0.31 -11.68 -23.86
CA LEU A 125 1.34 -10.92 -24.59
C LEU A 125 2.72 -11.58 -24.56
N LEU A 126 3.12 -12.19 -23.45
CA LEU A 126 4.39 -12.91 -23.35
C LEU A 126 4.55 -14.04 -24.37
N VAL A 127 3.44 -14.59 -24.87
CA VAL A 127 3.44 -15.67 -25.85
C VAL A 127 3.16 -15.13 -27.25
N THR A 128 2.20 -14.21 -27.39
CA THR A 128 1.69 -13.78 -28.69
C THR A 128 2.42 -12.58 -29.28
N ASP A 129 2.86 -11.65 -28.43
CA ASP A 129 3.44 -10.38 -28.87
C ASP A 129 4.39 -9.78 -27.81
N PRO A 130 5.60 -10.35 -27.65
CA PRO A 130 6.56 -9.88 -26.66
C PRO A 130 7.11 -8.47 -26.96
N GLU A 131 7.04 -8.01 -28.22
CA GLU A 131 7.57 -6.70 -28.62
C GLU A 131 6.81 -5.54 -27.95
N LYS A 132 5.49 -5.67 -27.76
CA LYS A 132 4.69 -4.71 -26.99
C LYS A 132 5.18 -4.51 -25.55
N LEU A 133 5.82 -5.51 -24.95
CA LEU A 133 6.37 -5.38 -23.60
C LEU A 133 7.60 -4.45 -23.60
N VAL A 134 8.35 -4.41 -24.71
CA VAL A 134 9.51 -3.51 -24.87
C VAL A 134 9.05 -2.05 -24.88
N GLU A 135 7.91 -1.75 -25.51
CA GLU A 135 7.32 -0.40 -25.50
C GLU A 135 6.95 0.07 -24.09
N SER A 136 6.75 -0.87 -23.16
CA SER A 136 6.41 -0.61 -21.76
C SER A 136 7.62 -0.69 -20.81
N ALA A 137 8.81 -0.98 -21.34
CA ALA A 137 10.03 -1.08 -20.54
C ALA A 137 10.35 0.26 -19.86
N GLY A 138 10.64 0.23 -18.56
CA GLY A 138 11.03 1.41 -17.79
C GLY A 138 9.89 2.38 -17.43
N LYS A 139 8.63 2.09 -17.77
CA LYS A 139 7.48 2.98 -17.49
C LYS A 139 6.88 2.85 -16.08
N GLY A 140 7.40 1.97 -15.22
CA GLY A 140 6.88 1.76 -13.86
C GLY A 140 5.44 1.24 -13.79
N VAL A 141 4.96 0.56 -14.84
CA VAL A 141 3.62 -0.03 -14.88
C VAL A 141 3.48 -1.09 -13.79
N ARG A 142 2.49 -0.94 -12.91
CA ARG A 142 2.26 -1.84 -11.76
C ARG A 142 1.00 -2.67 -11.93
N GLN A 143 0.95 -3.78 -11.17
CA GLN A 143 -0.17 -4.71 -11.18
C GLN A 143 -0.85 -4.73 -9.80
N GLY A 144 -2.00 -4.06 -9.70
CA GLY A 144 -2.82 -3.96 -8.48
C GLY A 144 -3.08 -2.52 -8.03
N LYS A 145 -2.04 -1.77 -7.63
CA LYS A 145 -2.13 -0.33 -7.29
C LYS A 145 -1.86 0.55 -8.53
N GLY A 146 -2.01 1.88 -8.38
CA GLY A 146 -1.67 2.84 -9.44
C GLY A 146 -0.25 2.65 -9.97
N ASP A 147 -0.03 2.98 -11.26
CA ASP A 147 1.29 2.88 -11.89
C ASP A 147 2.27 3.84 -11.19
N GLU A 148 3.52 3.42 -10.99
CA GLU A 148 4.54 4.30 -10.37
C GLU A 148 5.09 5.34 -11.34
N GLY A 149 4.84 5.17 -12.63
CA GLY A 149 5.47 5.97 -13.67
C GLY A 149 6.96 5.67 -13.82
N PRO A 150 7.60 6.21 -14.87
CA PRO A 150 9.04 6.15 -14.99
C PRO A 150 9.70 6.90 -13.82
N VAL A 151 10.87 6.43 -13.38
CA VAL A 151 11.73 7.25 -12.51
C VAL A 151 12.19 8.45 -13.34
N SER A 152 11.66 9.64 -13.04
CA SER A 152 12.10 10.89 -13.67
C SER A 152 13.27 11.50 -12.87
N LEU A 153 14.09 12.30 -13.56
CA LEU A 153 15.10 13.15 -12.94
C LEU A 153 14.51 14.51 -12.48
N GLU A 154 13.20 14.68 -12.60
CA GLU A 154 12.53 15.92 -12.21
C GLU A 154 12.18 15.86 -10.73
N GLU A 155 12.60 16.88 -9.98
CA GLU A 155 12.23 17.06 -8.58
C GLU A 155 10.70 17.21 -8.48
N ARG A 156 10.02 16.17 -7.99
CA ARG A 156 8.60 16.28 -7.64
C ARG A 156 8.46 16.90 -6.26
N LYS A 157 7.39 17.67 -6.06
CA LYS A 157 7.00 18.19 -4.75
C LYS A 157 6.97 17.07 -3.72
N ALA A 158 7.37 17.37 -2.49
CA ALA A 158 7.25 16.37 -1.43
C ALA A 158 5.79 16.22 -1.04
N HIS A 159 5.34 14.98 -0.96
CA HIS A 159 3.99 14.65 -0.57
C HIS A 159 3.93 14.51 0.95
N ILE A 160 3.11 15.33 1.57
CA ILE A 160 2.86 15.29 3.01
C ILE A 160 1.44 14.81 3.28
N ALA A 161 1.26 14.04 4.35
CA ALA A 161 -0.06 13.69 4.85
C ALA A 161 -0.23 14.08 6.32
N PHE A 162 -1.47 14.30 6.72
CA PHE A 162 -1.82 14.71 8.09
C PHE A 162 -2.65 13.65 8.81
N VAL A 163 -2.39 13.49 10.10
CA VAL A 163 -3.31 12.83 11.04
C VAL A 163 -3.71 13.83 12.09
N VAL A 164 -5.01 14.06 12.25
CA VAL A 164 -5.55 15.11 13.13
C VAL A 164 -6.48 14.48 14.15
N SER A 165 -6.23 14.72 15.43
CA SER A 165 -7.17 14.40 16.49
C SER A 165 -8.37 15.35 16.44
N GLU A 166 -9.59 14.82 16.53
CA GLU A 166 -10.83 15.61 16.68
C GLU A 166 -11.08 16.02 18.13
N PHE A 167 -10.36 15.41 19.08
CA PHE A 167 -10.39 15.83 20.48
C PHE A 167 -9.79 17.22 20.63
N ASN A 168 -10.47 18.11 21.35
CA ASN A 168 -10.19 19.55 21.42
C ASN A 168 -10.21 20.25 20.05
N GLY A 169 -11.26 19.96 19.27
CA GLY A 169 -11.50 20.46 17.90
C GLY A 169 -11.16 21.92 17.66
N GLU A 170 -11.58 22.82 18.57
CA GLU A 170 -11.30 24.26 18.46
C GLU A 170 -9.80 24.58 18.34
N ILE A 171 -8.95 23.83 19.06
CA ILE A 171 -7.49 23.98 18.99
C ILE A 171 -6.95 23.23 17.77
N THR A 172 -7.37 21.99 17.55
CA THR A 172 -6.81 21.15 16.48
C THR A 172 -7.19 21.61 15.07
N ASP A 173 -8.30 22.31 14.92
CA ASP A 173 -8.70 22.96 13.66
C ASP A 173 -7.76 24.12 13.34
N LEU A 174 -7.41 24.95 14.33
CA LEU A 174 -6.38 25.99 14.19
C LEU A 174 -5.01 25.38 13.82
N MET A 175 -4.65 24.25 14.45
CA MET A 175 -3.43 23.52 14.12
C MET A 175 -3.45 23.01 12.67
N LEU A 176 -4.58 22.48 12.19
CA LEU A 176 -4.70 21.97 10.84
C LEU A 176 -4.57 23.09 9.80
N ASP A 177 -5.18 24.24 10.03
CA ASP A 177 -5.05 25.39 9.12
C ASP A 177 -3.61 25.89 9.07
N ALA A 178 -2.94 26.03 10.21
CA ALA A 178 -1.52 26.39 10.27
C ALA A 178 -0.61 25.35 9.61
N ALA A 179 -0.90 24.05 9.75
CA ALA A 179 -0.15 22.99 9.09
C ALA A 179 -0.32 23.04 7.56
N ARG A 180 -1.51 23.36 7.06
CA ARG A 180 -1.78 23.52 5.63
C ARG A 180 -1.03 24.71 5.05
N GLU A 181 -1.03 25.84 5.76
CA GLU A 181 -0.25 27.02 5.39
C GLU A 181 1.25 26.69 5.34
N ALA A 182 1.79 26.10 6.41
CA ALA A 182 3.20 25.71 6.47
C ALA A 182 3.59 24.69 5.38
N ALA A 183 2.71 23.77 5.01
CA ALA A 183 2.96 22.83 3.90
C ALA A 183 3.02 23.58 2.56
N GLY A 184 2.14 24.55 2.33
CA GLY A 184 2.19 25.43 1.17
C GLY A 184 3.49 26.24 1.08
N GLU A 185 3.96 26.80 2.20
CA GLU A 185 5.25 27.51 2.28
C GLU A 185 6.45 26.61 1.96
N GLN A 186 6.36 25.31 2.27
CA GLN A 186 7.40 24.32 1.97
C GLN A 186 7.28 23.72 0.57
N ASP A 187 6.39 24.23 -0.28
CA ASP A 187 6.06 23.70 -1.61
C ASP A 187 5.70 22.20 -1.57
N ALA A 188 5.02 21.77 -0.51
CA ALA A 188 4.58 20.39 -0.32
C ALA A 188 3.19 20.17 -0.93
N GLU A 189 2.95 18.98 -1.46
CA GLU A 189 1.61 18.54 -1.88
C GLU A 189 0.94 17.77 -0.74
N ILE A 190 -0.24 18.22 -0.31
CA ILE A 190 -1.01 17.54 0.73
C ILE A 190 -1.84 16.43 0.07
N VAL A 191 -1.38 15.19 0.21
CA VAL A 191 -2.00 14.03 -0.48
C VAL A 191 -3.07 13.32 0.35
N SER A 192 -3.08 13.52 1.67
CA SER A 192 -4.09 12.93 2.53
C SER A 192 -4.22 13.67 3.87
N THR A 193 -5.41 13.65 4.45
CA THR A 193 -5.69 14.12 5.81
C THR A 193 -6.66 13.13 6.44
N LEU A 194 -6.26 12.49 7.53
CA LEU A 194 -7.09 11.56 8.30
C LEU A 194 -7.45 12.16 9.65
N SER A 195 -8.73 12.23 9.95
CA SER A 195 -9.23 12.58 11.27
C SER A 195 -9.39 11.33 12.14
N VAL A 196 -9.04 11.42 13.42
CA VAL A 196 -9.19 10.35 14.42
C VAL A 196 -9.83 10.91 15.70
N SER A 197 -10.44 10.04 16.50
CA SER A 197 -11.15 10.46 17.73
C SER A 197 -10.28 11.18 18.75
N GLY A 198 -9.00 10.81 18.86
CA GLY A 198 -8.09 11.37 19.85
C GLY A 198 -6.63 11.05 19.57
N ALA A 199 -5.73 11.60 20.40
CA ALA A 199 -4.29 11.43 20.25
C ALA A 199 -3.83 9.96 20.32
N PHE A 200 -4.56 9.11 21.06
CA PHE A 200 -4.23 7.70 21.22
C PHE A 200 -4.41 6.87 19.94
N GLU A 201 -5.32 7.27 19.06
CA GLU A 201 -5.56 6.60 17.77
C GLU A 201 -4.59 7.05 16.67
N ILE A 202 -3.88 8.18 16.87
CA ILE A 202 -2.95 8.77 15.90
C ILE A 202 -1.92 7.74 15.37
N PRO A 203 -1.23 6.93 16.20
CA PRO A 203 -0.22 6.00 15.70
C PRO A 203 -0.75 4.98 14.68
N LEU A 204 -1.98 4.50 14.83
CA LEU A 204 -2.56 3.53 13.88
C LEU A 204 -2.87 4.19 12.53
N ALA A 205 -3.45 5.40 12.55
CA ALA A 205 -3.69 6.18 11.34
C ALA A 205 -2.38 6.61 10.66
N ALA A 206 -1.37 6.99 11.45
CA ALA A 206 -0.02 7.29 10.97
C ALA A 206 0.59 6.09 10.26
N LYS A 207 0.51 4.88 10.85
CA LYS A 207 0.98 3.64 10.22
C LYS A 207 0.35 3.42 8.84
N LYS A 208 -0.97 3.63 8.73
CA LYS A 208 -1.68 3.52 7.45
C LYS A 208 -1.14 4.46 6.38
N LEU A 209 -0.88 5.72 6.73
CA LEU A 209 -0.32 6.71 5.81
C LEU A 209 1.15 6.43 5.46
N LEU A 210 1.95 5.99 6.43
CA LEU A 210 3.37 5.66 6.21
C LEU A 210 3.54 4.46 5.27
N MET A 211 2.59 3.51 5.28
CA MET A 211 2.53 2.40 4.33
C MET A 211 2.22 2.85 2.89
N ASP A 212 1.64 4.04 2.69
CA ASP A 212 1.34 4.57 1.36
C ASP A 212 2.60 5.15 0.72
N LYS A 213 3.06 4.57 -0.38
CA LYS A 213 4.24 5.03 -1.12
C LYS A 213 4.10 6.43 -1.70
N ASN A 214 2.88 6.93 -1.86
CA ASN A 214 2.61 8.30 -2.31
C ASN A 214 2.84 9.34 -1.20
N VAL A 215 3.11 8.93 0.04
CA VAL A 215 3.40 9.81 1.17
C VAL A 215 4.89 9.78 1.46
N ASP A 216 5.56 10.94 1.40
CA ASP A 216 7.00 11.05 1.70
C ASP A 216 7.26 11.28 3.19
N CYS A 217 6.37 12.03 3.84
CA CYS A 217 6.40 12.31 5.27
C CYS A 217 5.00 12.59 5.81
N ILE A 218 4.84 12.56 7.13
CA ILE A 218 3.58 12.93 7.77
C ILE A 218 3.81 13.97 8.86
N ALA A 219 2.78 14.77 9.17
CA ALA A 219 2.71 15.52 10.42
C ALA A 219 1.45 15.10 11.20
N VAL A 220 1.60 14.87 12.49
CA VAL A 220 0.48 14.53 13.38
C VAL A 220 0.10 15.74 14.21
N LEU A 221 -1.19 15.97 14.38
CA LEU A 221 -1.74 17.14 15.06
C LEU A 221 -2.70 16.68 16.16
N GLY A 222 -2.55 17.25 17.35
CA GLY A 222 -3.44 16.98 18.46
C GLY A 222 -3.21 17.92 19.63
N ALA A 223 -4.22 18.07 20.47
CA ALA A 223 -4.11 18.85 21.69
C ALA A 223 -4.53 18.00 22.87
N VAL A 224 -3.61 17.76 23.80
CA VAL A 224 -3.89 17.08 25.08
C VAL A 224 -3.77 18.13 26.18
N VAL A 225 -4.85 18.86 26.41
CA VAL A 225 -4.95 19.91 27.45
C VAL A 225 -4.96 19.27 28.84
N LYS A 226 -4.33 19.94 29.80
CA LYS A 226 -4.16 19.47 31.18
C LYS A 226 -5.49 19.03 31.80
N GLY A 227 -5.54 17.77 32.23
CA GLY A 227 -6.67 17.20 32.97
C GLY A 227 -6.41 17.14 34.48
N GLU A 228 -7.36 16.57 35.23
CA GLU A 228 -7.23 16.35 36.68
C GLU A 228 -6.33 15.15 37.05
N THR A 229 -5.89 14.36 36.06
CA THR A 229 -5.16 13.10 36.27
C THR A 229 -3.91 13.04 35.39
N ALA A 230 -2.90 12.25 35.79
CA ALA A 230 -1.65 12.02 35.02
C ALA A 230 -1.84 11.20 33.72
N HIS A 231 -3.08 11.01 33.27
CA HIS A 231 -3.41 10.21 32.10
C HIS A 231 -2.93 10.86 30.78
N ASP A 232 -2.98 12.19 30.73
CA ASP A 232 -2.49 13.02 29.63
C ASP A 232 -0.99 12.83 29.36
N GLU A 233 -0.16 12.85 30.41
CA GLU A 233 1.28 12.64 30.31
C GLU A 233 1.62 11.26 29.75
N VAL A 234 0.92 10.22 30.21
CA VAL A 234 1.12 8.85 29.76
C VAL A 234 0.73 8.70 28.28
N ILE A 235 -0.37 9.31 27.85
CA ILE A 235 -0.81 9.28 26.44
C ILE A 235 0.24 9.93 25.55
N VAL A 236 0.66 11.17 25.86
CA VAL A 236 1.59 11.93 25.00
C VAL A 236 2.92 11.19 24.84
N LYS A 237 3.47 10.66 25.94
CA LYS A 237 4.72 9.87 25.91
C LYS A 237 4.56 8.58 25.10
N THR A 238 3.46 7.87 25.29
CA THR A 238 3.18 6.63 24.55
C THR A 238 3.07 6.90 23.06
N VAL A 239 2.32 7.93 22.67
CA VAL A 239 2.13 8.32 21.27
C VAL A 239 3.45 8.77 20.64
N ALA A 240 4.23 9.61 21.32
CA ALA A 240 5.55 10.05 20.83
C ALA A 240 6.49 8.88 20.55
N ASN A 241 6.58 7.91 21.48
CA ASN A 241 7.41 6.72 21.32
C ASN A 241 6.97 5.88 20.11
N ARG A 242 5.67 5.61 19.98
CA ARG A 242 5.14 4.83 18.85
C ARG A 242 5.36 5.52 17.51
N LEU A 243 5.20 6.83 17.44
CA LEU A 243 5.45 7.59 16.21
C LEU A 243 6.94 7.58 15.83
N SER A 244 7.84 7.64 16.82
CA SER A 244 9.28 7.48 16.57
C SER A 244 9.62 6.07 16.03
N GLU A 245 9.03 5.02 16.60
CA GLU A 245 9.18 3.64 16.10
C GLU A 245 8.68 3.52 14.65
N LEU A 246 7.50 4.07 14.35
CA LEU A 246 6.92 4.05 13.00
C LEU A 246 7.78 4.83 11.99
N SER A 247 8.32 5.99 12.38
CA SER A 247 9.24 6.77 11.54
C SER A 247 10.46 5.94 11.11
N LEU A 248 11.03 5.17 12.05
CA LEU A 248 12.17 4.29 11.80
C LEU A 248 11.79 3.05 10.98
N GLU A 249 10.66 2.40 11.32
CA GLU A 249 10.14 1.21 10.63
C GLU A 249 9.89 1.49 9.15
N TYR A 250 9.22 2.61 8.85
CA TYR A 250 8.82 2.97 7.49
C TYR A 250 9.82 3.87 6.77
N ARG A 251 10.86 4.34 7.46
CA ARG A 251 11.89 5.26 6.92
C ARG A 251 11.30 6.53 6.32
N LYS A 252 10.25 7.05 6.95
CA LYS A 252 9.54 8.25 6.54
C LYS A 252 9.38 9.18 7.74
N PRO A 253 9.76 10.46 7.63
CA PRO A 253 9.67 11.39 8.75
C PRO A 253 8.26 11.54 9.28
N VAL A 254 8.16 11.63 10.61
CA VAL A 254 6.92 11.92 11.34
C VAL A 254 7.11 13.20 12.15
N GLY A 255 6.45 14.27 11.74
CA GLY A 255 6.40 15.54 12.44
C GLY A 255 5.46 15.45 13.65
N PHE A 256 5.95 15.84 14.83
CA PHE A 256 5.19 15.75 16.07
C PHE A 256 4.59 17.11 16.45
N GLY A 257 3.30 17.29 16.13
CA GLY A 257 2.52 18.49 16.47
C GLY A 257 1.45 18.17 17.49
N ILE A 258 1.80 17.48 18.58
CA ILE A 258 0.87 17.25 19.70
C ILE A 258 1.23 18.20 20.83
N ILE A 259 0.29 19.07 21.21
CA ILE A 259 0.42 19.90 22.41
C ILE A 259 0.29 18.99 23.63
N GLY A 260 1.34 18.98 24.45
CA GLY A 260 1.52 18.03 25.54
C GLY A 260 0.90 18.44 26.88
N HIS A 261 0.99 17.52 27.83
CA HIS A 261 0.54 17.70 29.21
C HIS A 261 1.18 18.96 29.84
N ASP A 262 0.44 19.62 30.73
CA ASP A 262 0.72 20.91 31.37
C ASP A 262 0.36 22.20 30.62
N ALA A 263 -0.11 22.13 29.37
CA ALA A 263 -0.78 23.27 28.75
C ALA A 263 -2.22 23.38 29.25
N ASP A 264 -2.60 24.55 29.78
CA ASP A 264 -4.01 24.91 29.92
C ASP A 264 -4.59 25.31 28.55
N TRP A 265 -5.88 25.64 28.53
CA TRP A 265 -6.58 25.94 27.28
C TRP A 265 -5.99 27.14 26.55
N ASP A 266 -5.79 28.26 27.25
CA ASP A 266 -5.23 29.49 26.69
C ASP A 266 -3.82 29.25 26.12
N ALA A 267 -2.96 28.52 26.85
CA ALA A 267 -1.63 28.18 26.37
C ALA A 267 -1.66 27.23 25.16
N ALA A 268 -2.65 26.33 25.09
CA ALA A 268 -2.80 25.43 23.95
C ALA A 268 -3.28 26.18 22.70
N GLU A 269 -4.21 27.12 22.86
CA GLU A 269 -4.70 27.98 21.77
C GLU A 269 -3.57 28.88 21.22
N GLU A 270 -2.82 29.56 22.11
CA GLU A 270 -1.70 30.43 21.71
C GLU A 270 -0.60 29.68 20.94
N ARG A 271 -0.38 28.41 21.29
CA ARG A 271 0.69 27.58 20.71
C ARG A 271 0.25 26.72 19.52
N ALA A 272 -1.05 26.67 19.22
CA ALA A 272 -1.63 25.81 18.19
C ALA A 272 -0.90 25.95 16.85
N GLY A 273 -0.79 27.19 16.38
CA GLY A 273 -0.11 27.50 15.12
C GLY A 273 1.36 27.09 15.13
N GLU A 274 2.11 27.51 16.15
CA GLU A 274 3.56 27.24 16.25
C GLU A 274 3.87 25.73 16.28
N TYR A 275 3.11 24.95 17.05
CA TYR A 275 3.33 23.50 17.15
C TYR A 275 3.06 22.78 15.83
N ALA A 276 1.99 23.17 15.14
CA ALA A 276 1.64 22.62 13.84
C ALA A 276 2.70 22.96 12.78
N GLU A 277 3.11 24.22 12.71
CA GLU A 277 4.14 24.70 11.80
C GLU A 277 5.47 23.97 12.02
N ARG A 278 5.90 23.83 13.28
CA ARG A 278 7.14 23.11 13.63
C ARG A 278 7.07 21.63 13.24
N ALA A 279 5.93 20.98 13.41
CA ALA A 279 5.74 19.59 13.01
C ALA A 279 5.93 19.41 11.49
N VAL A 280 5.32 20.29 10.69
CA VAL A 280 5.45 20.28 9.23
C VAL A 280 6.89 20.57 8.81
N LYS A 281 7.50 21.63 9.33
CA LYS A 281 8.89 22.00 8.99
C LYS A 281 9.88 20.91 9.35
N ALA A 282 9.72 20.24 10.49
CA ALA A 282 10.57 19.12 10.89
C ALA A 282 10.42 17.89 9.95
N ALA A 283 9.19 17.51 9.64
CA ALA A 283 8.91 16.39 8.73
C ALA A 283 9.47 16.65 7.32
N MET A 284 9.19 17.84 6.77
CA MET A 284 9.66 18.26 5.45
C MET A 284 11.18 18.41 5.38
N GLY A 285 11.79 19.01 6.40
CA GLY A 285 13.24 19.20 6.46
C GLY A 285 13.98 17.86 6.42
N LEU A 286 13.55 16.88 7.22
CA LEU A 286 14.15 15.55 7.19
C LEU A 286 13.83 14.80 5.88
N SER A 287 12.63 14.99 5.31
CA SER A 287 12.24 14.36 4.05
C SER A 287 13.16 14.75 2.91
N ARG A 288 13.51 16.04 2.78
CA ARG A 288 14.48 16.54 1.79
C ARG A 288 15.87 15.90 1.97
N VAL A 289 16.37 15.88 3.20
CA VAL A 289 17.67 15.24 3.52
C VAL A 289 17.69 13.76 3.14
N LEU A 290 16.62 13.02 3.43
CA LEU A 290 16.53 11.59 3.09
C LEU A 290 16.36 11.33 1.60
N ARG A 291 15.76 12.27 0.86
CA ARG A 291 15.60 12.21 -0.59
C ARG A 291 16.89 12.58 -1.36
N ASN A 292 17.89 13.16 -0.67
CA ASN A 292 19.09 13.78 -1.27
C ASN A 292 18.76 14.99 -2.17
N ASP A 293 17.71 15.73 -1.82
CA ASP A 293 17.37 17.03 -2.40
C ASP A 293 18.08 18.16 -1.62
#